data_AF-A0A938BEQ5-F1
#
_entry.id   AF-A0A938BEQ5-F1
#
_cell.length_a   1.000
_cell.length_b   1.000
_cell.length_c   1.000
_cell.angle_alpha   90.00
_cell.angle_beta   90.00
_cell.angle_gamma   90.00
#
_symmetry.space_group_name_H-M   'P 1'
#
loop_
_entity.id
_entity.type
_entity.pdbx_description
1 polymer ?
#
loop_
_entity_poly.entity_id
_entity_poly.type
_entity_poly.pdbx_seq_one_letter_code
_entity_poly.pdbx_strand_id
1 'polypeptide(L)'
;MTPLKLARIREVYRDWIDKASKEEMTDADFLQGLLSEEIGAREENQLKRRMRQATFPFEKTMEQFDFSLRPFLKKQVILNCMDETFIHQGREFSESQPSL
;
A
#
# COMPACT_ATOMS: atom_id res chain seq x y z
N MET A 1 4.94 2.53 -28.61
CA MET A 1 4.15 1.53 -27.85
C MET A 1 4.91 1.18 -26.59
N THR A 2 4.32 1.35 -25.41
CA THR A 2 4.94 0.99 -24.13
C THR A 2 4.87 -0.53 -23.93
N PRO A 3 5.97 -1.21 -23.57
CA PRO A 3 5.94 -2.65 -23.33
C PRO A 3 5.06 -2.97 -22.11
N LEU A 4 4.26 -4.04 -22.20
CA LEU A 4 3.46 -4.52 -21.07
C LEU A 4 4.39 -4.96 -19.94
N LYS A 5 4.18 -4.41 -18.75
CA LYS A 5 4.94 -4.77 -17.54
C LYS A 5 4.26 -5.95 -16.85
N LEU A 6 4.61 -7.17 -17.28
CA LEU A 6 4.09 -8.43 -16.72
C LEU A 6 5.23 -9.18 -16.04
N ALA A 7 5.74 -8.60 -14.95
CA ALA A 7 6.93 -9.12 -14.29
C ALA A 7 6.64 -10.45 -13.60
N ARG A 8 5.52 -10.53 -12.87
CA ARG A 8 5.14 -11.73 -12.12
C ARG A 8 4.80 -12.87 -13.07
N ILE A 9 4.03 -12.58 -14.12
CA ILE A 9 3.68 -13.58 -15.15
C ILE A 9 4.94 -14.21 -15.75
N ARG A 10 5.97 -13.41 -16.07
CA ARG A 10 7.22 -13.93 -16.64
C ARG A 10 7.91 -14.95 -15.73
N GLU A 11 7.75 -14.81 -14.43
CA GLU A 11 8.32 -15.73 -13.43
C GLU A 11 7.48 -17.01 -13.32
N VAL A 12 6.15 -16.90 -13.31
CA VAL A 12 5.25 -18.01 -12.93
C VAL A 12 4.53 -18.69 -14.10
N TYR A 13 4.63 -18.18 -15.34
CA TYR A 13 3.81 -18.68 -16.45
C TYR A 13 4.05 -20.16 -16.77
N ARG A 14 5.28 -20.66 -16.58
CA ARG A 14 5.61 -22.07 -16.83
C ARG A 14 4.89 -22.98 -15.84
N ASP A 15 4.93 -22.62 -14.56
CA ASP A 15 4.26 -23.36 -13.50
C ASP A 15 2.73 -23.38 -13.72
N TRP A 16 2.18 -22.27 -14.21
CA TRP A 16 0.77 -22.18 -14.58
C TRP A 16 0.41 -23.04 -15.79
N ILE A 17 1.28 -23.19 -16.78
CA ILE A 17 1.05 -24.09 -17.93
C ILE A 17 1.00 -25.55 -17.46
N ASP A 18 1.94 -25.94 -16.60
CA ASP A 18 1.97 -27.29 -16.03
C ASP A 18 0.74 -27.55 -15.16
N LYS A 19 0.31 -26.56 -14.38
CA LYS A 19 -0.91 -26.63 -13.58
C LYS A 19 -2.16 -26.77 -14.44
N ALA A 20 -2.32 -25.91 -15.45
CA ALA A 20 -3.46 -25.96 -16.35
C ALA A 20 -3.57 -27.30 -17.08
N SER A 21 -2.43 -27.88 -17.47
CA SER A 21 -2.38 -29.20 -18.10
C SER A 21 -2.79 -30.33 -17.15
N LYS A 22 -2.39 -30.24 -15.87
CA LYS A 22 -2.71 -31.27 -14.85
C LYS A 22 -4.16 -31.19 -14.36
N GLU A 23 -4.70 -29.99 -14.27
CA GLU A 23 -6.04 -29.72 -13.75
C GLU A 23 -7.10 -29.58 -14.86
N GLU A 24 -6.72 -29.82 -16.12
CA GLU A 24 -7.59 -29.65 -17.31
C GLU A 24 -8.32 -28.29 -17.32
N MET A 25 -7.60 -27.22 -16.96
CA MET A 25 -8.17 -25.88 -16.85
C MET A 25 -8.60 -25.36 -18.22
N THR A 26 -9.70 -24.61 -18.26
CA THR A 26 -10.06 -23.86 -19.46
C THR A 26 -9.06 -22.73 -19.68
N ASP A 27 -8.90 -22.29 -20.94
CA ASP A 27 -8.06 -21.13 -21.28
C ASP A 27 -8.45 -19.88 -20.48
N ALA A 28 -9.76 -19.72 -20.21
CA ALA A 28 -10.29 -18.61 -19.42
C ALA A 28 -9.82 -18.67 -17.96
N ASP A 29 -9.89 -19.83 -17.32
CA ASP A 29 -9.48 -20.03 -15.93
C ASP A 29 -7.95 -19.89 -15.78
N PHE A 30 -7.20 -20.43 -16.74
CA PHE A 30 -5.75 -20.27 -16.81
C PHE A 30 -5.35 -18.79 -16.90
N LEU A 31 -5.95 -18.03 -17.82
CA LEU A 31 -5.65 -16.61 -17.99
C LEU A 31 -6.10 -15.80 -16.77
N GLN A 32 -7.27 -16.09 -16.20
CA GLN A 32 -7.76 -15.41 -15.01
C GLN A 32 -6.81 -15.62 -13.83
N GLY A 33 -6.35 -16.85 -13.61
CA GLY A 33 -5.41 -17.16 -12.55
C GLY A 33 -4.06 -16.47 -12.74
N LEU A 34 -3.51 -16.51 -13.95
CA LEU A 34 -2.24 -15.87 -14.29
C LEU A 34 -2.28 -14.34 -14.14
N LEU A 35 -3.40 -13.71 -14.53
CA LEU A 35 -3.61 -12.28 -14.34
C LEU A 35 -3.79 -11.92 -12.86
N SER A 36 -4.43 -12.78 -12.08
CA SER A 36 -4.62 -12.58 -10.64
C SER A 36 -3.28 -12.53 -9.89
N GLU A 37 -2.33 -13.41 -10.26
CA GLU A 37 -0.96 -13.36 -9.74
C GLU A 37 -0.27 -12.00 -10.01
N GLU A 38 -0.40 -11.48 -11.23
CA GLU A 38 0.20 -10.19 -11.60
C GLU A 38 -0.41 -9.02 -10.83
N ILE A 39 -1.73 -9.03 -10.63
CA ILE A 39 -2.43 -8.02 -9.84
C ILE A 39 -1.94 -8.08 -8.39
N GLY A 40 -1.93 -9.26 -7.77
CA GLY A 40 -1.46 -9.43 -6.39
C GLY A 40 -0.01 -8.96 -6.19
N ALA A 41 0.88 -9.30 -7.13
CA ALA A 41 2.27 -8.84 -7.08
C ALA A 41 2.39 -7.31 -7.23
N ARG A 42 1.53 -6.66 -8.02
CA ARG A 42 1.52 -5.19 -8.15
C ARG A 42 1.03 -4.51 -6.87
N GLU A 43 0.01 -5.05 -6.24
CA GLU A 43 -0.52 -4.55 -4.97
C GLU A 43 0.53 -4.67 -3.86
N GLU A 44 1.19 -5.82 -3.74
CA GLU A 44 2.26 -6.04 -2.78
C GLU A 44 3.43 -5.08 -2.99
N ASN A 45 3.85 -4.91 -4.25
CA ASN A 45 4.92 -3.96 -4.59
C ASN A 45 4.52 -2.51 -4.33
N GLN A 46 3.26 -2.15 -4.56
CA GLN A 46 2.76 -0.82 -4.25
C GLN A 46 2.74 -0.58 -2.74
N LEU A 47 2.30 -1.57 -1.95
CA LEU A 47 2.32 -1.52 -0.49
C LEU A 47 3.74 -1.37 0.03
N LYS A 48 4.68 -2.23 -0.41
CA LYS A 48 6.11 -2.14 -0.07
C LYS A 48 6.69 -0.77 -0.42
N ARG A 49 6.34 -0.21 -1.58
CA ARG A 49 6.77 1.12 -2.00
C ARG A 49 6.21 2.21 -1.09
N ARG A 50 4.91 2.17 -0.76
CA ARG A 50 4.28 3.14 0.15
C ARG A 50 4.89 3.08 1.54
N MET A 51 5.14 1.87 2.07
CA MET A 51 5.81 1.69 3.36
C MET A 51 7.22 2.29 3.36
N ARG A 52 8.02 2.04 2.31
CA ARG A 52 9.35 2.63 2.14
C ARG A 52 9.29 4.16 2.00
N GLN A 53 8.35 4.68 1.22
CA GLN A 53 8.18 6.11 0.97
C GLN A 53 7.73 6.88 2.21
N ALA A 54 6.89 6.26 3.04
CA ALA A 54 6.45 6.88 4.29
C ALA A 54 7.62 7.16 5.24
N THR A 55 8.82 6.60 4.99
CA THR A 55 10.04 6.83 5.77
C THR A 55 9.75 6.70 7.27
N PHE A 56 8.85 5.78 7.62
CA PHE A 56 8.54 5.48 9.01
C PHE A 56 9.84 4.94 9.62
N PRO A 57 10.41 5.63 10.62
CA PRO A 57 11.80 5.34 10.97
C PRO A 57 11.99 3.94 11.58
N PHE A 58 10.93 3.25 12.00
CA PHE A 58 11.01 1.93 12.64
C PHE A 58 9.70 1.12 12.48
N GLU A 59 9.79 -0.22 12.39
CA GLU A 59 8.68 -1.18 12.58
C GLU A 59 8.20 -1.28 14.04
N LYS A 60 8.27 -0.18 14.80
CA LYS A 60 7.91 -0.15 16.20
C LYS A 60 6.54 0.52 16.35
N THR A 61 5.61 -0.18 16.98
CA THR A 61 4.30 0.37 17.36
C THR A 61 4.51 1.67 18.15
N MET A 62 3.53 2.59 18.09
CA MET A 62 3.56 3.89 18.78
C MET A 62 3.91 3.80 20.27
N GLU A 63 3.73 2.64 20.89
CA GLU A 63 4.05 2.32 22.28
C GLU A 63 5.56 2.33 22.58
N GLN A 64 6.41 2.10 21.57
CA GLN A 64 7.86 1.99 21.74
C GLN A 64 8.62 3.25 21.27
N PHE A 65 7.91 4.30 20.88
CA PHE A 65 8.53 5.58 20.53
C PHE A 65 8.96 6.31 21.80
N ASP A 66 10.27 6.47 22.00
CA ASP A 66 10.82 7.24 23.11
C ASP A 66 10.83 8.74 22.77
N PHE A 67 9.75 9.42 23.16
CA PHE A 67 9.59 10.87 23.00
C PHE A 67 10.64 11.68 23.78
N SER A 68 11.36 11.07 24.71
CA SER A 68 12.44 11.72 25.48
C SER A 68 13.65 12.05 24.58
N LEU A 69 13.83 11.34 23.47
CA LEU A 69 14.92 11.56 22.51
C LEU A 69 14.65 12.72 21.55
N ARG A 70 13.44 13.29 21.54
CA ARG A 70 13.03 14.38 20.64
C ARG A 70 12.23 15.43 21.42
N PRO A 71 12.91 16.35 22.16
CA PRO A 71 12.27 17.29 23.07
C PRO A 71 11.26 18.26 22.42
N PHE A 72 11.41 18.50 21.12
CA PHE A 72 10.53 19.36 20.33
C PHE A 72 9.25 18.66 19.85
N LEU A 73 9.20 17.33 19.91
CA LEU A 73 8.06 16.54 19.45
C LEU A 73 7.19 16.16 20.66
N LYS A 74 6.27 17.05 21.03
CA LYS A 74 5.36 16.82 22.15
C LYS A 74 4.40 15.68 21.82
N LYS A 75 4.49 14.56 22.56
CA LYS A 75 3.61 13.38 22.42
C LYS A 75 2.12 13.73 22.31
N GLN A 76 1.67 14.73 23.07
CA GLN A 76 0.28 15.21 23.04
C GLN A 76 -0.15 15.76 21.68
N VAL A 77 0.75 16.42 20.94
CA VAL A 77 0.42 16.96 19.60
C VAL A 77 0.14 15.82 18.62
N ILE A 78 0.93 14.74 18.69
CA ILE A 78 0.74 13.57 17.83
C ILE A 78 -0.53 12.81 18.20
N LEU A 79 -0.81 12.63 19.50
CA LEU A 79 -2.04 11.98 19.96
C LEU A 79 -3.29 12.78 19.54
N ASN A 80 -3.26 14.10 19.68
CA ASN A 80 -4.35 14.96 19.22
C ASN A 80 -4.57 14.86 17.70
N CYS A 81 -3.54 14.58 16.90
CA CYS A 81 -3.68 14.33 15.45
C CYS A 81 -4.26 12.94 15.12
N MET A 82 -4.24 12.01 16.07
CA MET A 82 -4.81 10.67 15.92
C MET A 82 -6.27 10.59 16.39
N ASP A 83 -6.74 11.61 17.11
CA ASP A 83 -8.13 11.75 17.52
C ASP A 83 -9.02 12.27 16.37
N GLU A 84 -10.28 11.84 16.33
CA GLU A 84 -11.24 12.20 15.28
C GLU A 84 -11.46 13.72 15.15
N THR A 85 -11.22 14.47 16.23
CA THR A 85 -11.27 15.94 16.27
C THR A 85 -10.30 16.59 15.29
N PHE A 86 -9.16 15.97 14.97
CA PHE A 86 -8.22 16.49 13.98
C PHE A 86 -8.78 16.46 12.56
N ILE A 87 -9.48 15.38 12.19
CA ILE A 87 -10.12 15.25 10.87
C ILE A 87 -11.26 16.28 10.73
N HIS A 88 -11.99 16.55 11.83
CA HIS A 88 -13.04 17.56 11.86
C HIS A 88 -12.50 18.99 11.75
N GLN A 89 -11.41 19.33 12.46
CA GLN A 89 -10.78 20.66 12.38
C GLN A 89 -10.16 20.93 11.00
N GLY A 90 -9.62 19.91 10.32
CA GLY A 90 -9.08 20.05 8.96
C GLY A 90 -10.13 20.40 7.91
N ARG A 91 -11.42 20.05 8.12
CA ARG A 91 -12.52 20.43 7.23
C ARG A 91 -12.92 21.89 7.37
N GLU A 92 -12.82 22.47 8.57
CA GLU A 92 -13.14 23.89 8.83
C GLU A 92 -12.20 24.86 8.08
N PHE A 93 -10.94 24.47 7.88
CA PHE A 93 -9.98 25.24 7.07
C PHE A 93 -10.30 25.25 5.57
N SER A 94 -11.06 24.26 5.07
CA SER A 94 -11.47 24.19 3.67
C SER A 94 -12.71 25.04 3.37
N GLU A 95 -13.53 25.36 4.38
CA GLU A 95 -14.78 26.11 4.19
C GLU A 95 -14.64 27.61 4.48
N SER A 96 -13.47 28.06 4.95
CA SER A 96 -13.24 29.45 5.41
C SER A 96 -12.36 30.30 4.48
N GLN A 97 -12.20 29.92 3.20
CA GLN A 97 -11.65 30.84 2.19
C GLN A 97 -12.83 31.46 1.43
N PRO A 98 -13.18 32.74 1.66
CA PRO A 98 -14.10 33.45 0.78
C PRO A 98 -13.46 33.51 -0.60
N SER A 99 -14.21 33.08 -1.61
CA SER A 99 -13.89 33.29 -3.02
C SER A 99 -13.55 34.76 -3.27
N LEU A 100 -12.32 35.04 -3.71
CA LEU A 100 -12.01 36.23 -4.49
C LEU A 100 -12.46 36.03 -5.93
#